data_AF-A0A9D9T4U1-F1
#
_entry.id   AF-A0A9D9T4U1-F1
#
_cell.length_a   1.000
_cell.length_b   1.000
_cell.length_c   1.000
_cell.angle_alpha   90.00
_cell.angle_beta   90.00
_cell.angle_gamma   90.00
#
_symmetry.space_group_name_H-M   'P 1'
#
loop_
_entity.id
_entity.type
_entity.pdbx_description
1 polymer ?
#
loop_
_entity_poly.entity_id
_entity_poly.type
_entity_poly.pdbx_seq_one_letter_code
_entity_poly.pdbx_strand_id
1 'polypeptide(L)'
;HYVLMNHEGDTIQSSLANPKVPIFNLSEVVAGWTVGFPYMKKGGKYKLYVPQTMGYGAQSPDPSIPPFSTLVFYIELIDCGKSGSLK
;
A
#
# COMPACT_ATOMS: atom_id res chain seq x y z
N HIS A 1 2.83 -8.13 -3.87
CA HIS A 1 3.43 -6.94 -4.50
C HIS A 1 2.51 -5.74 -4.37
N TYR A 2 3.06 -4.54 -4.52
CA TYR A 2 2.31 -3.30 -4.67
C TYR A 2 2.96 -2.35 -5.69
N VAL A 3 2.14 -1.44 -6.23
CA VAL A 3 2.52 -0.22 -6.95
C VAL A 3 1.74 0.93 -6.33
N LEU A 4 2.42 1.99 -5.92
CA LEU A 4 1.84 3.24 -5.44
C LEU A 4 1.90 4.28 -6.56
N MET A 5 0.79 4.98 -6.76
CA MET A 5 0.66 6.08 -7.69
C MET A 5 0.03 7.29 -7.02
N ASN A 6 0.25 8.46 -7.62
CA ASN A 6 -0.54 9.66 -7.34
C ASN A 6 -1.96 9.54 -7.95
N HIS A 7 -2.79 10.56 -7.74
CA HIS A 7 -4.15 10.61 -8.29
C HIS A 7 -4.21 10.82 -9.82
N GLU A 8 -3.09 11.24 -10.43
CA GLU A 8 -2.94 11.43 -11.88
C GLU A 8 -2.56 10.12 -12.60
N GLY A 9 -2.11 9.10 -11.85
CA GLY A 9 -1.73 7.78 -12.36
C GLY A 9 -0.22 7.58 -12.50
N ASP A 10 0.60 8.57 -12.12
CA ASP A 10 2.04 8.44 -12.15
C ASP A 10 2.53 7.51 -11.04
N THR A 11 3.42 6.59 -11.40
CA THR A 11 4.02 5.67 -10.44
C THR A 11 5.02 6.40 -9.56
N ILE A 12 4.81 6.33 -8.25
CA ILE A 12 5.72 6.86 -7.22
C ILE A 12 6.65 5.75 -6.73
N GLN A 13 6.08 4.58 -6.38
CA GLN A 13 6.84 3.43 -5.90
C GLN A 13 6.32 2.14 -6.53
N SER A 14 7.23 1.21 -6.82
CA SER A 14 6.87 -0.11 -7.34
C SER A 14 7.74 -1.18 -6.70
N SER A 15 7.09 -2.21 -6.16
CA SER A 15 7.77 -3.41 -5.67
C SER A 15 7.98 -4.49 -6.75
N LEU A 16 7.51 -4.26 -7.98
CA LEU A 16 7.58 -5.26 -9.05
C LEU A 16 9.01 -5.47 -9.54
N ALA A 17 9.87 -4.45 -9.43
CA ALA A 17 11.29 -4.55 -9.78
C ALA A 17 12.13 -5.21 -8.67
N ASN A 18 11.56 -5.44 -7.48
CA ASN A 18 12.30 -6.01 -6.37
C ASN A 18 12.38 -7.54 -6.51
N PRO A 19 13.56 -8.14 -6.32
CA PRO A 19 13.72 -9.60 -6.39
C PRO A 19 13.03 -10.33 -5.24
N LYS A 20 12.67 -9.61 -4.16
CA LYS A 20 11.96 -10.14 -3.00
C LYS A 20 10.63 -9.39 -2.80
N VAL A 21 9.58 -10.14 -2.50
CA VAL A 21 8.28 -9.57 -2.14
C VAL A 21 8.43 -8.85 -0.79
N PRO A 22 8.06 -7.56 -0.69
CA PRO A 22 8.10 -6.86 0.59
C PRO A 22 7.06 -7.43 1.55
N ILE A 23 7.46 -7.57 2.82
CA ILE A 23 6.59 -8.00 3.92
C ILE A 23 6.27 -6.75 4.74
N PHE A 24 5.00 -6.58 5.08
CA PHE A 24 4.51 -5.43 5.84
C PHE A 24 3.81 -5.89 7.11
N ASN A 25 4.03 -5.16 8.20
CA ASN A 25 3.19 -5.24 9.37
C ASN A 25 2.04 -4.24 9.25
N LEU A 26 0.79 -4.67 9.45
CA LEU A 26 -0.38 -3.79 9.31
C LEU A 26 -0.42 -2.63 10.32
N SER A 27 0.42 -2.68 11.37
CA SER A 27 0.59 -1.58 12.33
C SER A 27 1.55 -0.48 11.87
N GLU A 28 2.33 -0.71 10.82
CA GLU A 28 3.41 0.19 10.35
C GLU A 28 3.10 0.83 8.99
N VAL A 29 1.91 0.56 8.45
CA VAL A 29 1.44 1.07 7.16
C VAL A 29 0.33 2.09 7.35
N VAL A 30 -0.01 2.81 6.28
CA VAL A 30 -1.11 3.79 6.30
C VAL A 30 -2.44 3.13 6.70
N ALA A 31 -3.28 3.87 7.42
CA ALA A 31 -4.53 3.35 7.98
C ALA A 31 -5.46 2.71 6.93
N GLY A 32 -5.43 3.23 5.69
CA GLY A 32 -6.18 2.64 4.58
C GLY A 32 -5.83 1.17 4.30
N TRP A 33 -4.58 0.76 4.52
CA TRP A 33 -4.20 -0.65 4.42
C TRP A 33 -4.76 -1.47 5.57
N THR A 34 -4.67 -0.96 6.81
CA THR A 34 -5.23 -1.65 7.99
C THR A 34 -6.73 -1.91 7.85
N VAL A 35 -7.47 -0.99 7.22
CA VAL A 35 -8.90 -1.16 6.93
C VAL A 35 -9.16 -2.09 5.73
N GLY A 36 -8.37 -1.99 4.66
CA GLY A 36 -8.61 -2.72 3.41
C GLY A 36 -8.18 -4.19 3.42
N PHE A 37 -7.03 -4.50 4.01
CA PHE A 37 -6.43 -5.85 3.97
C PHE A 37 -7.30 -6.95 4.60
N PRO A 38 -8.05 -6.72 5.70
CA PRO A 38 -8.95 -7.73 6.26
C PRO A 38 -10.00 -8.28 5.28
N TYR A 39 -10.32 -7.54 4.22
CA TYR A 39 -11.28 -7.96 3.19
C TYR A 39 -10.62 -8.64 1.97
N MET A 40 -9.29 -8.68 1.92
CA MET A 40 -8.54 -9.26 0.82
C MET A 40 -8.34 -10.77 1.02
N LYS A 41 -8.25 -11.50 -0.09
CA LYS A 41 -7.92 -12.93 -0.10
C LYS A 41 -6.54 -13.15 -0.72
N LYS A 42 -5.84 -14.17 -0.24
CA LYS A 42 -4.56 -14.63 -0.80
C LYS A 42 -4.70 -14.86 -2.32
N GLY A 43 -3.72 -14.40 -3.08
CA GLY A 43 -3.69 -14.38 -4.55
C GLY A 43 -4.53 -13.27 -5.20
N GLY A 44 -5.30 -12.50 -4.43
CA GLY A 44 -6.17 -11.45 -4.95
C GLY A 44 -5.40 -10.21 -5.39
N LYS A 45 -5.94 -9.54 -6.41
CA LYS A 45 -5.44 -8.26 -6.95
C LYS A 45 -6.47 -7.18 -6.70
N TYR A 46 -6.04 -6.10 -6.07
CA TYR A 46 -6.91 -5.03 -5.59
C TYR A 46 -6.36 -3.66 -5.97
N LYS A 47 -7.27 -2.72 -6.23
CA LYS A 47 -6.94 -1.30 -6.32
C LYS A 47 -7.54 -0.60 -5.11
N LEU A 48 -6.70 -0.04 -4.25
CA LEU A 48 -7.11 0.75 -3.10
C LEU A 48 -6.94 2.23 -3.40
N TYR A 49 -8.01 2.99 -3.18
CA TYR A 49 -7.98 4.45 -3.13
C TYR A 49 -7.98 4.86 -1.67
N VAL A 50 -6.88 5.44 -1.22
CA VAL A 50 -6.68 5.83 0.18
C VAL A 50 -6.75 7.35 0.26
N PRO A 51 -7.85 7.91 0.81
CA PRO A 51 -7.96 9.36 0.97
C PRO A 51 -6.92 9.85 1.99
N GLN A 52 -6.57 11.13 1.93
CA GLN A 52 -5.54 11.73 2.78
C GLN A 52 -5.73 11.48 4.29
N THR A 53 -6.98 11.43 4.76
CA THR A 53 -7.33 11.16 6.17
C THR A 53 -6.97 9.76 6.64
N MET A 54 -6.76 8.82 5.71
CA MET A 54 -6.30 7.45 5.96
C MET A 54 -4.92 7.16 5.35
N GLY A 55 -4.28 8.19 4.79
CA GLY A 55 -2.94 8.16 4.20
C GLY A 55 -1.94 8.90 5.09
N TYR A 56 -1.27 9.90 4.52
CA TYR A 56 -0.26 10.71 5.22
C TYR A 56 -0.79 12.06 5.73
N GLY A 57 -2.05 12.41 5.49
CA GLY A 57 -2.64 13.68 5.93
C GLY A 57 -1.81 14.88 5.48
N ALA A 58 -1.42 15.75 6.41
CA ALA A 58 -0.59 16.92 6.13
C ALA A 58 0.90 16.61 5.89
N GLN A 59 1.33 15.36 6.05
CA GLN A 59 2.72 14.95 5.87
C GLN A 59 3.03 14.69 4.39
N SER A 60 4.30 14.88 4.03
CA SER A 60 4.85 14.61 2.72
C SER A 60 6.09 13.72 2.89
N PRO A 61 5.93 12.39 2.94
CA PRO A 61 7.04 11.46 3.17
C PRO A 61 7.93 11.29 1.95
N ASP A 62 7.45 11.72 0.78
CA ASP A 62 8.14 11.66 -0.51
C ASP A 62 7.82 12.95 -1.30
N PRO A 63 8.77 13.53 -2.06
CA PRO A 63 8.50 14.72 -2.89
C PRO A 63 7.34 14.57 -3.87
N SER A 64 7.07 13.34 -4.34
CA SER A 64 5.96 13.01 -5.23
C SER A 64 4.64 12.76 -4.48
N ILE A 65 4.64 12.84 -3.15
CA ILE A 65 3.45 12.77 -2.30
C ILE A 65 3.28 14.11 -1.56
N PRO A 66 2.64 15.12 -2.19
CA PRO A 66 2.31 16.37 -1.51
C PRO A 66 1.41 16.16 -0.28
N PRO A 67 1.38 17.10 0.67
CA PRO A 67 0.38 17.13 1.73
C PRO A 67 -1.04 16.99 1.17
N PHE A 68 -1.88 16.28 1.91
CA PHE A 68 -3.29 16.04 1.63
C PHE A 68 -3.56 15.25 0.34
N SER A 69 -2.57 14.51 -0.15
CA SER A 69 -2.71 13.66 -1.33
C SER A 69 -3.60 12.43 -1.10
N THR A 70 -4.36 12.06 -2.12
CA THR A 70 -4.95 10.74 -2.24
C THR A 70 -3.92 9.77 -2.82
N LEU A 71 -3.77 8.62 -2.19
CA LEU A 71 -2.84 7.58 -2.63
C LEU A 71 -3.61 6.48 -3.36
N VAL A 72 -3.08 6.02 -4.48
CA VAL A 72 -3.67 4.91 -5.24
C VAL A 72 -2.70 3.74 -5.22
N PHE A 73 -3.11 2.64 -4.60
CA PHE A 73 -2.31 1.42 -4.53
C PHE A 73 -2.91 0.33 -5.40
N TYR A 74 -2.13 -0.24 -6.31
CA TYR A 74 -2.40 -1.57 -6.85
C TYR A 74 -1.67 -2.59 -6.00
N ILE A 75 -2.39 -3.56 -5.44
CA ILE A 75 -1.85 -4.57 -4.53
C ILE A 75 -2.18 -5.95 -5.07
N GLU A 76 -1.18 -6.81 -5.10
CA GLU A 76 -1.34 -8.25 -5.25
C GLU A 76 -0.96 -8.91 -3.93
N LEU A 77 -1.95 -9.48 -3.24
CA LEU A 77 -1.75 -10.10 -1.94
C LEU A 77 -1.18 -11.51 -2.13
N ILE A 78 0.12 -11.67 -1.97
CA ILE A 78 0.79 -12.96 -2.15
C ILE A 78 0.50 -13.92 -1.00
N ASP A 79 0.61 -13.43 0.24
CA ASP A 79 0.28 -14.19 1.44
C ASP A 79 -0.10 -13.26 2.60
N CYS A 80 -0.79 -13.78 3.61
CA CYS A 80 -1.14 -13.06 4.83
C CYS A 80 -1.20 -14.02 6.04
N GLY A 81 -0.74 -13.55 7.20
CA GLY A 81 -0.69 -14.36 8.41
C GLY A 81 -0.15 -13.58 9.60
N LYS A 82 -0.01 -14.24 10.75
CA LYS A 82 0.62 -13.63 11.91
C LYS A 82 2.10 -13.33 11.63
N SER A 83 2.61 -12.27 12.23
CA SER A 83 4.04 -11.92 12.17
C SER A 83 4.90 -13.14 12.53
N GLY A 84 5.92 -13.42 11.72
CA GLY A 84 6.77 -14.61 11.84
C GLY A 84 6.21 -15.92 11.25
N SER A 85 4.98 -15.92 10.71
CA SER A 85 4.36 -17.11 10.08
C SER A 85 4.43 -17.10 8.55
N LEU A 86 4.86 -15.99 7.95
CA LEU A 86 5.04 -15.86 6.50
C LEU A 86 6.33 -16.56 6.09
N LYS A 87 6.22 -17.51 5.16
CA LYS A 87 7.35 -18.29 4.63
C LYS A 87 7.92 -17.65 3.38
#